data_AF-A0A8H5FY24-F1
#
_entry.id   AF-A0A8H5FY24-F1
#
_cell.length_a   1.000
_cell.length_b   1.000
_cell.length_c   1.000
_cell.angle_alpha   90.00
_cell.angle_beta   90.00
_cell.angle_gamma   90.00
#
_symmetry.space_group_name_H-M   'P 1'
#
loop_
_entity.id
_entity.type
_entity.pdbx_description
1 polymer ?
#
loop_
_entity_poly.entity_id
_entity_poly.type
_entity_poly.pdbx_seq_one_letter_code
_entity_poly.pdbx_strand_id
1 'polypeptide(L)'
;MRRTFVIYIRQSFASKEPPLVPLDDIRCPPPTTNSSGFVEVDEVTIRRPVTPHNYRSDGILEVSASASHPIHDLIAEAENKWHVKENIASKNIREAFYEYQRRYGRLPPKGFDRWWNYVQEHNVKLPDDYDQIWLDLEPFWGMDPIELQQFQKEQEGHAESFTIGKIEGGPISVVNRSLTKPELLRSSEAFLSLLNPIEEHLPAFRAVVSPHDNPYGFIDYDVKQALLKAAKAKYHLKVKDLPPRSSRGWMTACDEHQDTHTTTTRGDFFGKTFIHDHYKAMNPCMHPKYLDIHGQFLSYDGHPPGPDRPMVPKFAFCSTPLHYDIRIPNTVSWTEDIHPQEHNPEWDDRADERLSWRGRNTGIWHTSQNKWRDTQRPRTVTFTNQMDGEVDVLFPSPNRDDPVGESVKMARSKLNPALFDVAFVGSPLQCPEEYCHEIENMFDWRRYQDTRGAGKFKYVLDVDGNGWSSRFQRLMISNALVFKTTIYPEWFMDRIQPWVHYVPVQVDLSDLYDTFLFFRGDLLGRGSHPDQARKIAQNSRKWAKEFWRKEDMTAYTFRLFLEYARVMSPERDSMNFRI
;
A
#
# COMPACT_ATOMS: atom_id res chain seq x y z
N MET A 1 -16.01 -34.21 -15.79
CA MET A 1 -16.72 -33.08 -16.43
C MET A 1 -15.69 -32.21 -17.12
N ARG A 2 -15.81 -32.06 -18.44
CA ARG A 2 -14.80 -31.41 -19.31
C ARG A 2 -14.78 -29.90 -19.04
N ARG A 3 -13.60 -29.36 -18.73
CA ARG A 3 -13.33 -27.91 -18.63
C ARG A 3 -12.79 -27.44 -19.98
N THR A 4 -13.46 -26.45 -20.57
CA THR A 4 -13.07 -25.80 -21.82
C THR A 4 -11.94 -24.81 -21.52
N PHE A 5 -10.79 -24.99 -22.17
CA PHE A 5 -9.69 -24.04 -22.17
C PHE A 5 -9.75 -23.23 -23.47
N VAL A 6 -9.74 -21.90 -23.36
CA VAL A 6 -9.59 -21.00 -24.50
C VAL A 6 -8.11 -20.65 -24.61
N ILE A 7 -7.46 -21.15 -25.65
CA ILE A 7 -6.08 -20.81 -26.01
C ILE A 7 -6.14 -19.75 -27.12
N TYR A 8 -5.59 -18.57 -26.87
CA TYR A 8 -5.38 -17.56 -27.92
C TYR A 8 -4.19 -17.97 -28.80
N ILE A 9 -4.46 -18.35 -30.04
CA ILE A 9 -3.44 -18.62 -31.06
C ILE A 9 -3.17 -17.33 -31.84
N ARG A 10 -1.92 -16.85 -31.80
CA ARG A 10 -1.39 -15.82 -32.72
C ARG A 10 -1.45 -16.36 -34.16
N GLN A 11 -2.23 -15.72 -35.03
CA GLN A 11 -2.20 -15.98 -36.47
C GLN A 11 -0.95 -15.36 -37.09
N SER A 12 -0.11 -16.21 -37.69
CA SER A 12 0.94 -15.81 -38.62
C SER A 12 0.34 -15.62 -40.02
N PHE A 13 0.50 -14.43 -40.60
CA PHE A 13 0.15 -14.19 -42.00
C PHE A 13 1.19 -14.84 -42.91
N ALA A 14 0.78 -15.85 -43.69
CA ALA A 14 1.52 -16.37 -44.82
C ALA A 14 0.96 -15.73 -46.11
N SER A 15 1.80 -15.01 -46.83
CA SER A 15 1.51 -14.45 -48.15
C SER A 15 1.36 -15.57 -49.19
N LYS A 16 0.24 -15.58 -49.91
CA LYS A 16 0.10 -16.28 -51.19
C LYS A 16 -0.30 -15.26 -52.23
N GLU A 17 0.59 -15.04 -53.20
CA GLU A 17 0.30 -14.27 -54.41
C GLU A 17 -0.81 -14.94 -55.23
N PRO A 18 -1.72 -14.17 -55.87
CA PRO A 18 -2.70 -14.71 -56.80
C PRO A 18 -2.08 -14.87 -58.21
N PRO A 19 -2.56 -15.83 -59.03
CA PRO A 19 -2.06 -16.04 -60.37
C PRO A 19 -2.57 -14.94 -61.33
N LEU A 20 -1.69 -14.53 -62.24
CA LEU A 20 -1.95 -13.62 -63.36
C LEU A 20 -2.95 -14.24 -64.34
N VAL A 21 -4.02 -13.52 -64.68
CA VAL A 21 -4.98 -13.86 -65.74
C VAL A 21 -4.73 -12.91 -66.93
N PRO A 22 -4.70 -13.40 -68.20
CA PRO A 22 -4.42 -12.57 -69.37
C PRO A 22 -5.54 -11.58 -69.65
N LEU A 23 -5.16 -10.34 -69.95
CA LEU A 23 -6.01 -9.32 -70.57
C LEU A 23 -6.26 -9.72 -72.01
N ASP A 24 -7.50 -10.09 -72.37
CA ASP A 24 -8.08 -9.77 -73.68
C ASP A 24 -9.61 -10.00 -73.69
N ASP A 25 -10.29 -9.05 -74.34
CA ASP A 25 -11.70 -9.05 -74.75
C ASP A 25 -12.79 -8.90 -73.67
N ILE A 26 -12.97 -7.68 -73.16
CA ILE A 26 -14.30 -7.18 -72.79
C ILE A 26 -14.54 -5.82 -73.45
N ARG A 27 -15.41 -5.83 -74.47
CA ARG A 27 -15.89 -4.63 -75.18
C ARG A 27 -16.83 -3.83 -74.29
N CYS A 28 -16.64 -2.50 -74.23
CA CYS A 28 -17.56 -1.57 -73.57
C CYS A 28 -18.92 -1.52 -74.29
N PRO A 29 -20.06 -1.62 -73.57
CA PRO A 29 -21.36 -1.21 -74.10
C PRO A 29 -21.52 0.32 -74.05
N PRO A 30 -22.37 0.92 -74.90
CA PRO A 30 -22.50 2.38 -75.03
C PRO A 30 -23.20 3.01 -73.81
N PRO A 31 -23.07 4.34 -73.61
CA PRO A 31 -23.56 5.00 -72.40
C PRO A 31 -25.09 5.12 -72.43
N THR A 32 -25.77 4.41 -71.54
CA THR A 32 -27.16 4.69 -71.20
C THR A 32 -27.22 5.83 -70.18
N THR A 33 -27.83 6.93 -70.62
CA THR A 33 -28.15 8.11 -69.83
C THR A 33 -29.18 7.83 -68.74
N ASN A 34 -29.00 8.52 -67.60
CA ASN A 34 -29.97 8.81 -66.54
C ASN A 34 -30.49 7.66 -65.66
N SER A 35 -29.91 7.57 -64.46
CA SER A 35 -30.68 7.77 -63.23
C SER A 35 -29.74 8.20 -62.11
N SER A 36 -30.02 9.35 -61.52
CA SER A 36 -29.44 9.85 -60.28
C SER A 36 -29.66 8.85 -59.15
N GLY A 37 -28.63 8.09 -58.81
CA GLY A 37 -28.56 7.26 -57.61
C GLY A 37 -27.18 7.43 -57.03
N PHE A 38 -27.00 8.44 -56.17
CA PHE A 38 -25.85 8.47 -55.28
C PHE A 38 -26.02 7.27 -54.34
N VAL A 39 -25.20 6.24 -54.54
CA VAL A 39 -24.96 5.26 -53.49
C VAL A 39 -24.11 5.97 -52.46
N GLU A 40 -24.71 6.26 -51.31
CA GLU A 40 -24.01 6.73 -50.12
C GLU A 40 -22.99 5.65 -49.78
N VAL A 41 -21.71 5.96 -49.99
CA VAL A 41 -20.62 5.08 -49.58
C VAL A 41 -20.59 5.20 -48.07
N ASP A 42 -20.94 4.12 -47.35
CA ASP A 42 -20.80 4.03 -45.90
C ASP A 42 -19.45 4.64 -45.53
N GLU A 43 -19.45 5.70 -44.72
CA GLU A 43 -18.23 6.28 -44.18
C GLU A 43 -17.43 5.15 -43.53
N VAL A 44 -16.33 4.75 -44.17
CA VAL A 44 -15.33 3.90 -43.54
C VAL A 44 -14.78 4.73 -42.39
N THR A 45 -15.36 4.56 -41.20
CA THR A 45 -14.85 5.17 -39.98
C THR A 45 -13.48 4.53 -39.74
N ILE A 46 -12.42 5.20 -40.19
CA ILE A 46 -11.05 4.81 -39.85
C ILE A 46 -10.98 4.94 -38.33
N ARG A 47 -11.09 3.81 -37.62
CA ARG A 47 -10.90 3.78 -36.17
C ARG A 47 -9.53 4.35 -35.91
N ARG A 48 -9.47 5.51 -35.24
CA ARG A 48 -8.22 6.11 -34.82
C ARG A 48 -7.40 5.05 -34.08
N PRO A 49 -6.09 4.94 -34.31
CA PRO A 49 -5.26 4.00 -33.58
C PRO A 49 -5.38 4.29 -32.07
N VAL A 50 -5.66 3.24 -31.29
CA VAL A 50 -5.74 3.33 -29.83
C VAL A 50 -4.32 3.44 -29.29
N THR A 51 -4.05 4.50 -28.55
CA THR A 51 -2.80 4.64 -27.80
C THR A 51 -2.97 3.95 -26.44
N PRO A 52 -2.12 2.98 -26.08
CA PRO A 52 -2.24 2.31 -24.78
C PRO A 52 -1.86 3.26 -23.63
N HIS A 53 -2.34 2.95 -22.42
CA HIS A 53 -1.89 3.62 -21.20
C HIS A 53 -0.38 3.46 -20.99
N ASN A 54 0.25 4.44 -20.36
CA ASN A 54 1.67 4.41 -20.04
C ASN A 54 1.88 4.01 -18.57
N TYR A 55 2.49 2.86 -18.33
CA TYR A 55 2.78 2.35 -16.99
C TYR A 55 4.21 2.75 -16.60
N ARG A 56 4.35 3.76 -15.75
CA ARG A 56 5.65 4.28 -15.31
C ARG A 56 6.30 3.36 -14.29
N SER A 57 7.62 3.46 -14.21
CA SER A 57 8.45 2.64 -13.30
C SER A 57 8.24 2.98 -11.81
N ASP A 58 7.71 4.17 -11.49
CA ASP A 58 7.42 4.69 -10.15
C ASP A 58 6.07 4.25 -9.56
N GLY A 59 5.33 3.38 -10.28
CA GLY A 59 4.04 2.85 -9.85
C GLY A 59 2.83 3.68 -10.30
N ILE A 60 3.04 4.74 -11.09
CA ILE A 60 1.97 5.58 -11.65
C ILE A 60 1.64 5.18 -13.09
N LEU A 61 0.36 5.12 -13.41
CA LEU A 61 -0.19 4.92 -14.75
C LEU A 61 -0.63 6.26 -15.28
N GLU A 62 -0.23 6.63 -16.50
CA GLU A 62 -0.73 7.80 -17.21
C GLU A 62 -1.82 7.39 -18.21
N VAL A 63 -2.93 8.11 -18.16
CA VAL A 63 -4.14 7.82 -18.94
C VAL A 63 -3.97 8.32 -20.37
N SER A 64 -4.37 7.47 -21.32
CA SER A 64 -4.50 7.86 -22.72
C SER A 64 -5.98 8.04 -23.03
N ALA A 65 -6.34 9.16 -23.65
CA ALA A 65 -7.74 9.49 -23.95
C ALA A 65 -8.38 8.54 -24.98
N SER A 66 -7.57 7.87 -25.80
CA SER A 66 -8.03 6.98 -26.87
C SER A 66 -8.22 5.53 -26.43
N ALA A 67 -7.77 5.16 -25.23
CA ALA A 67 -7.96 3.84 -24.62
C ALA A 67 -9.20 3.79 -23.70
N SER A 68 -9.65 2.57 -23.37
CA SER A 68 -10.68 2.31 -22.37
C SER A 68 -10.28 2.84 -20.99
N HIS A 69 -11.23 2.94 -20.05
CA HIS A 69 -10.90 3.40 -18.70
C HIS A 69 -9.92 2.42 -18.00
N PRO A 70 -8.76 2.90 -17.48
CA PRO A 70 -7.69 2.01 -16.99
C PRO A 70 -8.06 1.18 -15.77
N ILE A 71 -8.99 1.64 -14.93
CA ILE A 71 -9.41 0.90 -13.72
C ILE A 71 -9.94 -0.50 -14.07
N HIS A 72 -10.55 -0.72 -15.23
CA HIS A 72 -10.95 -2.06 -15.65
C HIS A 72 -9.76 -3.02 -15.74
N ASP A 73 -8.67 -2.56 -16.35
CA ASP A 73 -7.46 -3.35 -16.55
C ASP A 73 -6.67 -3.48 -15.25
N LEU A 74 -6.62 -2.43 -14.41
CA LEU A 74 -6.02 -2.48 -13.09
C LEU A 74 -6.69 -3.52 -12.18
N ILE A 75 -8.03 -3.59 -12.18
CA ILE A 75 -8.78 -4.62 -11.45
C ILE A 75 -8.48 -6.00 -12.03
N ALA A 76 -8.57 -6.17 -13.35
CA ALA A 76 -8.36 -7.48 -13.99
C ALA A 76 -6.93 -8.02 -13.77
N GLU A 77 -5.92 -7.17 -13.89
CA GLU A 77 -4.53 -7.53 -13.64
C GLU A 77 -4.30 -7.90 -12.18
N ALA A 78 -4.86 -7.12 -11.25
CA ALA A 78 -4.74 -7.38 -9.83
C ALA A 78 -5.44 -8.69 -9.41
N GLU A 79 -6.62 -8.98 -9.97
CA GLU A 79 -7.31 -10.26 -9.76
C GLU A 79 -6.49 -11.44 -10.29
N ASN A 80 -5.85 -11.30 -11.45
CA ASN A 80 -4.96 -12.33 -11.97
C ASN A 80 -3.72 -12.53 -11.08
N LYS A 81 -3.08 -11.44 -10.63
CA LYS A 81 -1.94 -11.49 -9.68
C LYS A 81 -2.34 -12.20 -8.38
N TRP A 82 -3.51 -11.87 -7.83
CA TRP A 82 -4.04 -12.52 -6.64
C TRP A 82 -4.29 -14.01 -6.86
N HIS A 83 -4.95 -14.37 -7.96
CA HIS A 83 -5.23 -15.77 -8.29
C HIS A 83 -3.96 -16.61 -8.48
N VAL A 84 -2.94 -16.06 -9.14
CA VAL A 84 -1.63 -16.73 -9.28
C VAL A 84 -1.02 -16.94 -7.90
N LYS A 85 -0.99 -15.90 -7.05
CA LYS A 85 -0.43 -15.96 -5.69
C LYS A 85 -1.07 -17.07 -4.85
N GLU A 86 -2.40 -17.18 -4.85
CA GLU A 86 -3.11 -18.23 -4.12
C GLU A 86 -2.82 -19.64 -4.65
N ASN A 87 -2.62 -19.80 -5.96
CA ASN A 87 -2.42 -21.11 -6.58
C ASN A 87 -1.00 -21.67 -6.42
N ILE A 88 0.01 -20.79 -6.33
CA ILE A 88 1.42 -21.20 -6.22
C ILE A 88 1.89 -21.40 -4.77
N ALA A 89 1.06 -21.01 -3.80
CA ALA A 89 1.36 -21.17 -2.38
C ALA A 89 1.69 -22.62 -2.01
N SER A 90 2.77 -22.80 -1.26
CA SER A 90 3.28 -24.09 -0.82
C SER A 90 2.25 -24.87 -0.02
N LYS A 91 2.17 -26.17 -0.29
CA LYS A 91 1.18 -27.09 0.33
C LYS A 91 1.79 -28.02 1.37
N ASN A 92 3.11 -28.13 1.38
CA ASN A 92 3.85 -28.95 2.33
C ASN A 92 5.20 -28.32 2.66
N ILE A 93 5.82 -28.78 3.75
CA ILE A 93 7.07 -28.23 4.26
C ILE A 93 8.23 -28.30 3.26
N ARG A 94 8.27 -29.31 2.37
CA ARG A 94 9.33 -29.44 1.36
C ARG A 94 9.20 -28.36 0.29
N GLU A 95 7.98 -28.12 -0.20
CA GLU A 95 7.69 -27.01 -1.12
C GLU A 95 8.07 -25.67 -0.48
N ALA A 96 7.61 -25.41 0.76
CA ALA A 96 7.91 -24.17 1.47
C ALA A 96 9.40 -23.97 1.74
N PHE A 97 10.14 -25.05 2.01
CA PHE A 97 11.58 -25.01 2.18
C PHE A 97 12.29 -24.55 0.89
N TYR A 98 11.97 -25.16 -0.25
CA TYR A 98 12.59 -24.80 -1.53
C TYR A 98 12.12 -23.44 -2.05
N GLU A 99 10.87 -23.08 -1.81
CA GLU A 99 10.33 -21.76 -2.16
C GLU A 99 11.00 -20.66 -1.34
N TYR A 100 11.22 -20.88 -0.04
CA TYR A 100 12.00 -19.98 0.79
C TYR A 100 13.43 -19.79 0.25
N GLN A 101 14.11 -20.87 -0.16
CA GLN A 101 15.44 -20.78 -0.77
C GLN A 101 15.41 -20.01 -2.09
N ARG A 102 14.40 -20.25 -2.93
CA ARG A 102 14.22 -19.56 -4.22
C ARG A 102 14.01 -18.06 -4.01
N ARG A 103 13.19 -17.67 -3.04
CA ARG A 103 12.87 -16.26 -2.72
C ARG A 103 14.04 -15.52 -2.10
N TYR A 104 14.67 -16.09 -1.08
CA TYR A 104 15.60 -15.35 -0.21
C TYR A 104 17.07 -15.77 -0.35
N GLY A 105 17.38 -16.75 -1.21
CA GLY A 105 18.74 -17.21 -1.47
C GLY A 105 19.46 -17.83 -0.26
N ARG A 106 18.72 -18.25 0.77
CA ARG A 106 19.26 -18.83 2.02
C ARG A 106 18.37 -19.96 2.54
N LEU A 107 18.90 -20.77 3.45
CA LEU A 107 18.11 -21.81 4.12
C LEU A 107 17.10 -21.18 5.11
N PRO A 108 15.94 -21.81 5.36
CA PRO A 108 15.02 -21.36 6.40
C PRO A 108 15.67 -21.37 7.80
N PRO A 109 15.15 -20.61 8.78
CA PRO A 109 15.72 -20.54 10.12
C PRO A 109 15.35 -21.80 10.92
N LYS A 110 16.19 -22.19 11.89
CA LYS A 110 15.88 -23.25 12.85
C LYS A 110 14.52 -22.97 13.51
N GLY A 111 13.66 -23.98 13.59
CA GLY A 111 12.26 -23.83 14.03
C GLY A 111 11.26 -23.60 12.89
N PHE A 112 11.70 -23.57 11.63
CA PHE A 112 10.82 -23.47 10.46
C PHE A 112 9.77 -24.58 10.39
N ASP A 113 10.11 -25.80 10.82
CA ASP A 113 9.17 -26.92 10.96
C ASP A 113 8.06 -26.65 11.98
N ARG A 114 8.40 -26.07 13.13
CA ARG A 114 7.43 -25.68 14.16
C ARG A 114 6.53 -24.55 13.69
N TRP A 115 7.11 -23.56 13.02
CA TRP A 115 6.36 -22.50 12.36
C TRP A 115 5.42 -23.06 11.28
N TRP A 116 5.88 -24.03 10.47
CA TRP A 116 5.04 -24.69 9.47
C TRP A 116 3.87 -25.43 10.12
N ASN A 117 4.11 -26.13 11.23
CA ASN A 117 3.04 -26.79 11.99
C ASN A 117 1.98 -25.80 12.46
N TYR A 118 2.40 -24.65 13.02
CA TYR A 118 1.48 -23.58 13.42
C TYR A 118 0.64 -23.07 12.24
N VAL A 119 1.29 -22.82 11.09
CA VAL A 119 0.61 -22.40 9.86
C VAL A 119 -0.47 -23.40 9.43
N GLN A 120 -0.17 -24.70 9.48
CA GLN A 120 -1.12 -25.75 9.11
C GLN A 120 -2.27 -25.86 10.13
N GLU A 121 -1.96 -25.89 11.42
CA GLU A 121 -2.93 -26.01 12.51
C GLU A 121 -3.96 -24.87 12.48
N HIS A 122 -3.51 -23.65 12.23
CA HIS A 122 -4.37 -22.45 12.22
C HIS A 122 -4.87 -22.05 10.82
N ASN A 123 -4.60 -22.87 9.80
CA ASN A 123 -4.99 -22.61 8.42
C ASN A 123 -4.56 -21.21 7.95
N VAL A 124 -3.32 -20.83 8.22
CA VAL A 124 -2.72 -19.56 7.78
C VAL A 124 -2.49 -19.63 6.28
N LYS A 125 -3.01 -18.64 5.54
CA LYS A 125 -2.92 -18.58 4.09
C LYS A 125 -1.64 -17.90 3.63
N LEU A 126 -1.20 -18.21 2.40
CA LEU A 126 0.01 -17.66 1.79
C LEU A 126 1.27 -17.85 2.65
N PRO A 127 1.66 -19.11 2.95
CA PRO A 127 2.80 -19.40 3.81
C PRO A 127 4.15 -18.93 3.25
N ASP A 128 4.25 -18.58 1.97
CA ASP A 128 5.52 -18.18 1.36
C ASP A 128 5.72 -16.65 1.31
N ASP A 129 4.64 -15.88 1.40
CA ASP A 129 4.64 -14.42 1.23
C ASP A 129 4.91 -13.71 2.57
N TYR A 130 6.20 -13.71 2.95
CA TYR A 130 6.78 -13.01 4.10
C TYR A 130 7.97 -12.13 3.68
N ASP A 131 7.92 -11.63 2.44
CA ASP A 131 8.98 -10.83 1.83
C ASP A 131 9.26 -9.57 2.65
N GLN A 132 8.24 -9.07 3.37
CA GLN A 132 8.41 -7.88 4.21
C GLN A 132 9.37 -8.10 5.40
N ILE A 133 9.38 -9.30 5.99
CA ILE A 133 10.33 -9.67 7.06
C ILE A 133 11.75 -9.66 6.50
N TRP A 134 11.92 -10.23 5.29
CA TRP A 134 13.21 -10.27 4.62
C TRP A 134 13.73 -8.87 4.32
N LEU A 135 12.89 -8.01 3.74
CA LEU A 135 13.26 -6.63 3.40
C LEU A 135 13.74 -5.81 4.61
N ASP A 136 13.13 -6.01 5.77
CA ASP A 136 13.48 -5.29 7.00
C ASP A 136 14.78 -5.81 7.64
N LEU A 137 15.01 -7.12 7.56
CA LEU A 137 16.14 -7.76 8.19
C LEU A 137 17.39 -7.80 7.32
N GLU A 138 17.26 -7.66 6.00
CA GLU A 138 18.37 -7.84 5.06
C GLU A 138 19.55 -6.88 5.28
N PRO A 139 19.36 -5.58 5.56
CA PRO A 139 20.49 -4.71 5.87
C PRO A 139 21.31 -5.20 7.08
N PHE A 140 20.66 -5.78 8.09
CA PHE A 140 21.33 -6.29 9.28
C PHE A 140 22.10 -7.60 9.02
N TRP A 141 21.75 -8.37 7.98
CA TRP A 141 22.60 -9.48 7.53
C TRP A 141 23.97 -9.00 7.05
N GLY A 142 24.07 -7.78 6.51
CA GLY A 142 25.34 -7.17 6.09
C GLY A 142 26.17 -6.63 7.24
N MET A 143 25.63 -6.52 8.46
CA MET A 143 26.33 -5.99 9.63
C MET A 143 27.00 -7.11 10.44
N ASP A 144 28.11 -6.77 11.10
CA ASP A 144 28.80 -7.65 12.04
C ASP A 144 27.87 -8.00 13.23
N PRO A 145 27.60 -9.29 13.50
CA PRO A 145 26.64 -9.70 14.52
C PRO A 145 27.09 -9.35 15.95
N ILE A 146 28.39 -9.23 16.22
CA ILE A 146 28.88 -8.84 17.55
C ILE A 146 28.59 -7.37 17.79
N GLU A 147 28.83 -6.51 16.79
CA GLU A 147 28.47 -5.09 16.86
C GLU A 147 26.95 -4.89 16.95
N LEU A 148 26.15 -5.68 16.21
CA LEU A 148 24.69 -5.64 16.32
C LEU A 148 24.18 -5.91 17.74
N GLN A 149 24.69 -6.96 18.39
CA GLN A 149 24.32 -7.27 19.77
C GLN A 149 24.75 -6.15 20.74
N GLN A 150 25.93 -5.57 20.52
CA GLN A 150 26.39 -4.43 21.32
C GLN A 150 25.44 -3.24 21.20
N PHE A 151 25.09 -2.82 19.98
CA PHE A 151 24.21 -1.66 19.76
C PHE A 151 22.79 -1.90 20.26
N GLN A 152 22.26 -3.12 20.09
CA GLN A 152 20.97 -3.49 20.67
C GLN A 152 20.98 -3.33 22.19
N LYS A 153 22.04 -3.82 22.86
CA LYS A 153 22.19 -3.70 24.32
C LYS A 153 22.29 -2.25 24.79
N GLU A 154 23.03 -1.42 24.06
CA GLU A 154 23.16 0.02 24.34
C GLU A 154 21.80 0.76 24.23
N GLN A 155 20.87 0.26 23.41
CA GLN A 155 19.55 0.87 23.23
C GLN A 155 18.48 0.44 24.24
N GLU A 156 18.71 -0.58 25.08
CA GLU A 156 17.64 -1.11 25.95
C GLU A 156 17.10 -0.11 26.98
N GLY A 157 17.90 0.91 27.33
CA GLY A 157 17.53 1.99 28.23
C GLY A 157 17.20 3.30 27.52
N HIS A 158 17.15 3.33 26.19
CA HIS A 158 16.89 4.56 25.44
C HIS A 158 15.52 5.14 25.81
N ALA A 159 15.41 6.47 25.90
CA ALA A 159 14.18 7.14 26.31
C ALA A 159 12.97 6.74 25.46
N GLU A 160 11.81 6.64 26.12
CA GLU A 160 10.54 6.23 25.50
C GLU A 160 10.61 4.93 24.67
N SER A 161 11.32 3.92 25.18
CA SER A 161 11.37 2.58 24.58
C SER A 161 11.15 1.48 25.62
N PHE A 162 10.87 0.26 25.14
CA PHE A 162 10.86 -0.93 25.97
C PHE A 162 11.57 -2.08 25.27
N THR A 163 12.17 -2.95 26.05
CA THR A 163 12.85 -4.15 25.56
C THR A 163 12.07 -5.37 26.00
N ILE A 164 11.73 -6.21 25.02
CA ILE A 164 11.21 -7.54 25.26
C ILE A 164 12.33 -8.55 25.10
N GLY A 165 12.33 -9.58 25.93
CA GLY A 165 13.39 -10.58 25.89
C GLY A 165 12.94 -11.92 26.39
N LYS A 166 13.66 -12.94 25.91
CA LYS A 166 13.52 -14.34 26.29
C LYS A 166 14.92 -14.90 26.56
N ILE A 167 15.06 -15.63 27.66
CA ILE A 167 16.22 -16.48 27.93
C ILE A 167 15.91 -17.92 27.49
N GLU A 168 16.94 -18.73 27.25
CA GLU A 168 16.77 -20.13 26.87
C GLU A 168 15.89 -20.88 27.90
N GLY A 169 14.79 -21.46 27.43
CA GLY A 169 13.82 -22.17 28.28
C GLY A 169 12.96 -21.31 29.21
N GLY A 170 13.16 -19.98 29.27
CA GLY A 170 12.37 -19.06 30.10
C GLY A 170 11.23 -18.38 29.34
N PRO A 171 10.31 -17.67 30.04
CA PRO A 171 9.24 -16.92 29.39
C PRO A 171 9.75 -15.63 28.73
N ILE A 172 8.95 -15.10 27.81
CA ILE A 172 9.06 -13.78 27.21
C ILE A 172 8.52 -12.76 28.21
N SER A 173 9.27 -11.69 28.42
CA SER A 173 8.86 -10.62 29.33
C SER A 173 9.40 -9.27 28.89
N VAL A 174 8.85 -8.20 29.45
CA VAL A 174 9.47 -6.87 29.38
C VAL A 174 10.65 -6.85 30.34
N VAL A 175 11.86 -6.86 29.78
CA VAL A 175 13.12 -6.98 30.52
C VAL A 175 13.77 -5.63 30.82
N ASN A 176 13.37 -4.58 30.09
CA ASN A 176 13.76 -3.20 30.36
C ASN A 176 12.68 -2.25 29.83
N ARG A 177 12.46 -1.10 30.48
CA ARG A 177 11.55 -0.05 30.01
C ARG A 177 11.99 1.32 30.51
N SER A 178 11.89 2.31 29.63
CA SER A 178 12.06 3.74 29.95
C SER A 178 10.76 4.54 29.73
N LEU A 179 9.67 3.85 29.38
CA LEU A 179 8.36 4.45 29.12
C LEU A 179 7.71 5.02 30.37
N THR A 180 7.21 6.25 30.24
CA THR A 180 6.50 6.97 31.30
C THR A 180 4.98 7.02 31.08
N LYS A 181 4.50 6.78 29.85
CA LYS A 181 3.09 6.93 29.46
C LYS A 181 2.31 5.61 29.54
N PRO A 182 1.25 5.50 30.37
CA PRO A 182 0.48 4.26 30.54
C PRO A 182 -0.22 3.74 29.28
N GLU A 183 -0.70 4.61 28.39
CA GLU A 183 -1.31 4.17 27.12
C GLU A 183 -0.32 3.42 26.21
N LEU A 184 0.94 3.85 26.15
CA LEU A 184 1.95 3.20 25.33
C LEU A 184 2.28 1.79 25.84
N LEU A 185 2.24 1.59 27.17
CA LEU A 185 2.42 0.27 27.78
C LEU A 185 1.32 -0.73 27.40
N ARG A 186 0.07 -0.28 27.31
CA ARG A 186 -1.06 -1.16 26.91
C ARG A 186 -0.91 -1.67 25.47
N SER A 187 -0.44 -0.82 24.55
CA SER A 187 -0.15 -1.23 23.18
C SER A 187 0.96 -2.28 23.12
N SER A 188 1.96 -2.17 23.99
CA SER A 188 3.05 -3.15 24.13
C SER A 188 2.56 -4.52 24.65
N GLU A 189 1.69 -4.54 25.66
CA GLU A 189 1.09 -5.77 26.19
C GLU A 189 0.25 -6.49 25.13
N ALA A 190 -0.46 -5.72 24.29
CA ALA A 190 -1.26 -6.26 23.21
C ALA A 190 -0.38 -6.97 22.15
N PHE A 191 0.79 -6.41 21.82
CA PHE A 191 1.77 -7.08 20.96
C PHE A 191 2.34 -8.35 21.61
N LEU A 192 2.71 -8.30 22.90
CA LEU A 192 3.21 -9.47 23.62
C LEU A 192 2.23 -10.63 23.61
N SER A 193 0.92 -10.35 23.62
CA SER A 193 -0.11 -11.40 23.55
C SER A 193 -0.04 -12.25 22.27
N LEU A 194 0.53 -11.73 21.17
CA LEU A 194 0.73 -12.48 19.93
C LEU A 194 1.86 -13.52 20.06
N LEU A 195 2.80 -13.33 21.00
CA LEU A 195 3.93 -14.22 21.22
C LEU A 195 3.58 -15.39 22.16
N ASN A 196 2.59 -15.23 23.04
CA ASN A 196 2.22 -16.26 24.02
C ASN A 196 1.97 -17.65 23.41
N PRO A 197 1.22 -17.81 22.29
CA PRO A 197 0.94 -19.14 21.73
C PRO A 197 2.16 -19.86 21.14
N ILE A 198 3.24 -19.13 20.88
CA ILE A 198 4.44 -19.63 20.17
C ILE A 198 5.71 -19.54 21.02
N GLU A 199 5.59 -19.08 22.27
CA GLU A 199 6.70 -18.73 23.14
C GLU A 199 7.69 -19.90 23.33
N GLU A 200 7.18 -21.12 23.51
CA GLU A 200 7.99 -22.32 23.71
C GLU A 200 8.82 -22.73 22.48
N HIS A 201 8.49 -22.18 21.30
CA HIS A 201 9.18 -22.49 20.05
C HIS A 201 10.21 -21.42 19.66
N LEU A 202 10.20 -20.26 20.33
CA LEU A 202 11.11 -19.17 20.03
C LEU A 202 12.47 -19.36 20.75
N PRO A 203 13.59 -19.11 20.07
CA PRO A 203 14.90 -19.08 20.71
C PRO A 203 15.04 -17.87 21.64
N ALA A 204 16.12 -17.82 22.42
CA ALA A 204 16.48 -16.62 23.19
C ALA A 204 16.68 -15.39 22.28
N PHE A 205 16.19 -14.22 22.72
CA PHE A 205 16.36 -12.96 22.01
C PHE A 205 16.24 -11.77 22.95
N ARG A 206 16.72 -10.60 22.50
CA ARG A 206 16.44 -9.28 23.09
C ARG A 206 16.09 -8.31 21.98
N ALA A 207 14.93 -7.67 22.07
CA ALA A 207 14.37 -6.82 21.02
C ALA A 207 13.88 -5.49 21.61
N VAL A 208 14.43 -4.39 21.11
CA VAL A 208 14.04 -3.03 21.50
C VAL A 208 12.88 -2.60 20.61
N VAL A 209 11.79 -2.15 21.22
CA VAL A 209 10.57 -1.76 20.52
C VAL A 209 10.30 -0.27 20.75
N SER A 210 10.07 0.45 19.66
CA SER A 210 9.49 1.80 19.65
C SER A 210 7.98 1.68 19.82
N PRO A 211 7.39 2.23 20.90
CA PRO A 211 5.94 2.24 21.08
C PRO A 211 5.25 3.41 20.37
N HIS A 212 6.01 4.30 19.73
CA HIS A 212 5.47 5.48 19.05
C HIS A 212 4.86 5.14 17.70
N ASP A 213 3.97 6.03 17.24
CA ASP A 213 3.31 5.90 15.94
C ASP A 213 4.30 6.04 14.77
N ASN A 214 5.29 6.92 14.88
CA ASN A 214 6.25 7.23 13.81
C ASN A 214 7.45 6.26 13.83
N PRO A 215 8.04 5.94 12.65
CA PRO A 215 9.31 5.24 12.57
C PRO A 215 10.45 6.06 13.17
N TYR A 216 11.52 5.35 13.53
CA TYR A 216 12.68 5.93 14.20
C TYR A 216 13.94 5.87 13.34
N GLY A 217 14.24 4.71 12.76
CA GLY A 217 15.53 4.44 12.14
C GLY A 217 15.66 5.04 10.75
N PHE A 218 16.20 6.25 10.61
CA PHE A 218 16.47 6.87 9.31
C PHE A 218 17.75 6.28 8.69
N ILE A 219 17.69 5.83 7.43
CA ILE A 219 18.81 5.14 6.75
C ILE A 219 19.49 6.02 5.69
N ASP A 220 20.80 5.84 5.53
CA ASP A 220 21.57 6.38 4.40
C ASP A 220 21.58 5.38 3.24
N TYR A 221 21.39 5.86 2.01
CA TYR A 221 21.32 5.01 0.80
C TYR A 221 22.59 4.19 0.59
N ASP A 222 23.76 4.83 0.66
CA ASP A 222 25.04 4.16 0.39
C ASP A 222 25.34 3.12 1.46
N VAL A 223 25.03 3.45 2.71
CA VAL A 223 25.09 2.49 3.83
C VAL A 223 24.16 1.31 3.56
N LYS A 224 22.91 1.54 3.19
CA LYS A 224 21.95 0.48 2.86
C LYS A 224 22.48 -0.41 1.73
N GLN A 225 22.96 0.17 0.63
CA GLN A 225 23.48 -0.60 -0.50
C GLN A 225 24.74 -1.40 -0.14
N ALA A 226 25.66 -0.82 0.63
CA ALA A 226 26.84 -1.52 1.10
C ALA A 226 26.48 -2.73 1.96
N LEU A 227 25.51 -2.59 2.87
CA LEU A 227 25.00 -3.66 3.71
C LEU A 227 24.28 -4.75 2.91
N LEU A 228 23.40 -4.37 1.97
CA LEU A 228 22.72 -5.34 1.10
C LEU A 228 23.71 -6.11 0.23
N LYS A 229 24.76 -5.45 -0.28
CA LYS A 229 25.84 -6.11 -1.04
C LYS A 229 26.62 -7.08 -0.17
N ALA A 230 26.93 -6.70 1.07
CA ALA A 230 27.61 -7.56 2.04
C ALA A 230 26.76 -8.80 2.39
N ALA A 231 25.46 -8.61 2.67
CA ALA A 231 24.50 -9.68 2.94
C ALA A 231 24.45 -10.68 1.78
N LYS A 232 24.27 -10.19 0.54
CA LYS A 232 24.25 -11.02 -0.67
C LYS A 232 25.54 -11.80 -0.89
N ALA A 233 26.68 -11.17 -0.61
CA ALA A 233 28.01 -11.78 -0.73
C ALA A 233 28.42 -12.64 0.48
N LYS A 234 27.56 -12.74 1.51
CA LYS A 234 27.77 -13.51 2.74
C LYS A 234 29.03 -13.10 3.52
N TYR A 235 29.29 -11.80 3.60
CA TYR A 235 30.27 -11.23 4.53
C TYR A 235 29.65 -10.10 5.35
N HIS A 236 30.35 -9.65 6.39
CA HIS A 236 29.85 -8.63 7.31
C HIS A 236 30.74 -7.39 7.28
N LEU A 237 30.12 -6.22 7.34
CA LEU A 237 30.77 -4.93 7.51
C LEU A 237 30.72 -4.52 8.99
N LYS A 238 31.82 -3.95 9.47
CA LYS A 238 31.86 -3.24 10.75
C LYS A 238 31.51 -1.77 10.52
N VAL A 239 31.07 -1.08 11.56
CA VAL A 239 30.65 0.35 11.48
C VAL A 239 31.74 1.26 10.90
N LYS A 240 33.01 0.96 11.22
CA LYS A 240 34.18 1.69 10.70
C LYS A 240 34.37 1.54 9.18
N ASP A 241 33.86 0.47 8.59
CA ASP A 241 34.01 0.13 7.17
C ASP A 241 32.80 0.59 6.34
N LEU A 242 31.78 1.18 6.99
CA LEU A 242 30.62 1.73 6.30
C LEU A 242 30.97 3.01 5.51
N PRO A 243 30.31 3.25 4.35
CA PRO A 243 30.47 4.49 3.58
C PRO A 243 30.32 5.75 4.43
N PRO A 244 30.95 6.88 4.06
CA PRO A 244 30.76 8.16 4.75
C PRO A 244 29.29 8.62 4.72
N ARG A 245 28.89 9.45 5.68
CA ARG A 245 27.51 9.98 5.72
C ARG A 245 27.28 10.97 4.58
N SER A 246 26.13 10.89 3.94
CA SER A 246 25.62 11.97 3.07
C SER A 246 24.78 12.97 3.89
N SER A 247 24.65 14.21 3.39
CA SER A 247 23.89 15.29 4.05
C SER A 247 22.89 15.95 3.09
N ARG A 248 21.95 15.17 2.56
CA ARG A 248 20.91 15.63 1.61
C ARG A 248 19.51 15.70 2.23
N GLY A 249 19.44 15.90 3.55
CA GLY A 249 18.17 15.79 4.28
C GLY A 249 17.54 14.41 4.10
N TRP A 250 16.22 14.34 3.92
CA TRP A 250 15.51 13.06 3.73
C TRP A 250 15.97 12.29 2.49
N MET A 251 16.44 13.00 1.45
CA MET A 251 16.92 12.38 0.21
C MET A 251 18.22 11.59 0.40
N THR A 252 18.88 11.72 1.55
CA THR A 252 20.02 10.87 1.97
C THR A 252 19.69 9.37 1.89
N ALA A 253 18.42 8.99 2.12
CA ALA A 253 17.96 7.61 2.00
C ALA A 253 17.75 7.12 0.55
N CYS A 254 17.88 8.01 -0.43
CA CYS A 254 17.59 7.77 -1.84
C CYS A 254 18.86 7.80 -2.70
N ASP A 255 18.82 7.08 -3.82
CA ASP A 255 19.89 7.10 -4.82
C ASP A 255 20.03 8.50 -5.44
N GLU A 256 21.26 9.01 -5.50
CA GLU A 256 21.58 10.32 -6.09
C GLU A 256 21.50 10.33 -7.62
N HIS A 257 21.58 9.16 -8.26
CA HIS A 257 21.49 8.99 -9.71
C HIS A 257 20.09 8.59 -10.17
N GLN A 258 19.12 8.51 -9.25
CA GLN A 258 17.75 8.24 -9.63
C GLN A 258 17.21 9.44 -10.41
N ASP A 259 17.11 9.27 -11.72
CA ASP A 259 16.52 10.26 -12.60
C ASP A 259 15.03 10.39 -12.24
N THR A 260 14.67 11.46 -11.54
CA THR A 260 13.28 11.76 -11.15
C THR A 260 12.49 12.37 -12.31
N HIS A 261 13.14 12.56 -13.47
CA HIS A 261 12.51 13.08 -14.66
C HIS A 261 11.84 11.98 -15.49
N THR A 262 10.59 11.66 -15.16
CA THR A 262 9.70 11.09 -16.18
C THR A 262 9.38 12.17 -17.20
N THR A 263 9.99 12.09 -18.37
CA THR A 263 9.65 12.92 -19.52
C THR A 263 8.20 12.60 -19.89
N THR A 264 7.28 13.56 -19.71
CA THR A 264 5.92 13.44 -20.23
C THR A 264 6.00 13.44 -21.75
N THR A 265 5.67 12.32 -22.38
CA THR A 265 5.50 12.27 -23.83
C THR A 265 4.29 13.10 -24.21
N ARG A 266 4.51 14.23 -24.90
CA ARG A 266 3.43 14.99 -25.56
C ARG A 266 2.75 14.09 -26.60
N GLY A 267 1.43 13.91 -26.49
CA GLY A 267 0.58 13.02 -27.29
C GLY A 267 -0.84 12.93 -26.70
N ASP A 268 -1.52 11.79 -26.83
CA ASP A 268 -2.87 11.48 -26.30
C ASP A 268 -3.01 11.48 -24.75
N PHE A 269 -1.96 11.90 -24.03
CA PHE A 269 -1.92 11.95 -22.56
C PHE A 269 -2.27 13.35 -22.06
N PHE A 270 -3.25 13.44 -21.15
CA PHE A 270 -3.85 14.71 -20.69
C PHE A 270 -3.69 14.94 -19.18
N GLY A 271 -2.70 14.30 -18.56
CA GLY A 271 -2.30 14.56 -17.17
C GLY A 271 -3.10 13.82 -16.10
N LYS A 272 -4.03 12.93 -16.48
CA LYS A 272 -4.71 12.02 -15.53
C LYS A 272 -3.87 10.79 -15.24
N THR A 273 -3.89 10.36 -13.99
CA THR A 273 -3.06 9.26 -13.50
C THR A 273 -3.77 8.38 -12.49
N PHE A 274 -3.30 7.14 -12.33
CA PHE A 274 -3.77 6.17 -11.32
C PHE A 274 -2.59 5.36 -10.78
N ILE A 275 -2.76 4.72 -9.62
CA ILE A 275 -1.74 3.83 -9.05
C ILE A 275 -1.86 2.42 -9.66
N HIS A 276 -0.82 1.91 -10.32
CA HIS A 276 -0.74 0.50 -10.74
C HIS A 276 0.13 -0.37 -9.81
N ASP A 277 1.08 0.24 -9.09
CA ASP A 277 1.91 -0.41 -8.08
C ASP A 277 1.96 0.46 -6.82
N HIS A 278 1.19 0.06 -5.80
CA HIS A 278 1.02 0.87 -4.59
C HIS A 278 2.28 0.91 -3.72
N TYR A 279 3.08 -0.17 -3.68
CA TYR A 279 4.32 -0.16 -2.89
C TYR A 279 5.31 0.87 -3.44
N LYS A 280 5.43 0.97 -4.77
CA LYS A 280 6.24 2.00 -5.41
C LYS A 280 5.65 3.39 -5.27
N ALA A 281 4.32 3.51 -5.39
CA ALA A 281 3.62 4.78 -5.22
C ALA A 281 3.71 5.34 -3.79
N MET A 282 4.01 4.52 -2.77
CA MET A 282 4.29 4.96 -1.39
C MET A 282 5.71 5.50 -1.20
N ASN A 283 6.64 5.26 -2.13
CA ASN A 283 8.07 5.50 -1.94
C ASN A 283 8.44 6.99 -2.13
N PRO A 284 8.90 7.71 -1.08
CA PRO A 284 9.28 9.11 -1.21
C PRO A 284 10.49 9.35 -2.11
N CYS A 285 11.35 8.35 -2.33
CA CYS A 285 12.45 8.47 -3.31
C CYS A 285 11.93 8.56 -4.75
N MET A 286 10.79 7.92 -5.03
CA MET A 286 10.13 7.99 -6.35
C MET A 286 9.16 9.18 -6.43
N HIS A 287 8.62 9.60 -5.28
CA HIS A 287 7.62 10.66 -5.16
C HIS A 287 8.06 11.72 -4.14
N PRO A 288 9.10 12.52 -4.43
CA PRO A 288 9.71 13.44 -3.46
C PRO A 288 8.76 14.52 -2.95
N LYS A 289 7.68 14.82 -3.68
CA LYS A 289 6.61 15.72 -3.23
C LYS A 289 6.06 15.34 -1.85
N TYR A 290 6.11 14.05 -1.48
CA TYR A 290 5.63 13.56 -0.18
C TYR A 290 6.36 14.18 1.01
N LEU A 291 7.63 14.56 0.83
CA LEU A 291 8.43 15.23 1.85
C LEU A 291 7.83 16.59 2.28
N ASP A 292 7.06 17.22 1.39
CA ASP A 292 6.46 18.53 1.60
C ASP A 292 4.96 18.48 1.95
N ILE A 293 4.35 17.29 1.94
CA ILE A 293 2.90 17.14 2.12
C ILE A 293 2.46 16.08 3.13
N HIS A 294 3.42 15.49 3.84
CA HIS A 294 3.13 14.44 4.81
C HIS A 294 3.73 14.77 6.18
N GLY A 295 2.92 14.61 7.22
CA GLY A 295 3.29 14.94 8.59
C GLY A 295 4.54 14.21 9.10
N GLN A 296 4.79 13.00 8.61
CA GLN A 296 6.03 12.23 8.87
C GLN A 296 7.29 13.05 8.62
N PHE A 297 7.33 13.83 7.53
CA PHE A 297 8.53 14.54 7.10
C PHE A 297 8.49 16.01 7.54
N LEU A 298 7.31 16.63 7.48
CA LEU A 298 7.09 18.02 7.91
C LEU A 298 7.27 18.23 9.42
N SER A 299 7.12 17.18 10.24
CA SER A 299 7.37 17.26 11.70
C SER A 299 8.82 17.65 12.05
N TYR A 300 9.73 17.56 11.08
CA TYR A 300 11.15 17.84 11.25
C TYR A 300 11.59 19.14 10.55
N ASP A 301 10.65 19.97 10.09
CA ASP A 301 10.91 21.23 9.38
C ASP A 301 11.92 21.07 8.22
N GLY A 302 11.81 19.96 7.48
CA GLY A 302 12.71 19.62 6.37
C GLY A 302 14.09 19.07 6.78
N HIS A 303 14.40 18.98 8.07
CA HIS A 303 15.68 18.52 8.59
C HIS A 303 15.52 17.20 9.35
N PRO A 304 15.62 16.03 8.69
CA PRO A 304 15.55 14.77 9.42
C PRO A 304 16.59 14.70 10.54
N PRO A 305 16.36 13.90 11.59
CA PRO A 305 17.47 13.43 12.41
C PRO A 305 18.48 12.80 11.45
N GLY A 306 19.75 13.22 11.48
CA GLY A 306 20.75 12.68 10.55
C GLY A 306 20.77 11.15 10.58
N PRO A 307 21.13 10.46 9.48
CA PRO A 307 21.01 9.00 9.39
C PRO A 307 21.76 8.32 10.52
N ASP A 308 21.15 7.27 11.07
CA ASP A 308 21.69 6.57 12.22
C ASP A 308 23.03 5.92 11.86
N ARG A 309 24.02 6.11 12.73
CA ARG A 309 25.29 5.40 12.65
C ARG A 309 25.85 5.22 14.06
N PRO A 310 25.82 3.99 14.61
CA PRO A 310 25.40 2.74 13.96
C PRO A 310 23.89 2.63 13.73
N MET A 311 23.48 1.81 12.75
CA MET A 311 22.10 1.32 12.65
C MET A 311 21.81 0.36 13.80
N VAL A 312 20.62 0.46 14.39
CA VAL A 312 20.23 -0.40 15.52
C VAL A 312 18.93 -1.15 15.19
N PRO A 313 18.89 -2.49 15.28
CA PRO A 313 17.65 -3.23 15.06
C PRO A 313 16.59 -2.86 16.11
N LYS A 314 15.67 -1.99 15.69
CA LYS A 314 14.55 -1.49 16.50
C LYS A 314 13.25 -1.86 15.81
N PHE A 315 12.31 -2.38 16.59
CA PHE A 315 11.00 -2.76 16.09
C PHE A 315 10.05 -1.57 16.19
N ALA A 316 9.22 -1.37 15.17
CA ALA A 316 8.22 -0.32 15.14
C ALA A 316 6.94 -0.83 14.48
N PHE A 317 5.81 -0.21 14.81
CA PHE A 317 4.52 -0.59 14.23
C PHE A 317 4.34 -0.12 12.78
N CYS A 318 5.11 0.90 12.34
CA CYS A 318 5.19 1.29 10.94
C CYS A 318 6.60 1.75 10.56
N SER A 319 6.84 1.80 9.26
CA SER A 319 8.08 2.29 8.67
C SER A 319 7.83 2.75 7.24
N THR A 320 8.62 3.71 6.76
CA THR A 320 8.59 4.15 5.35
C THR A 320 9.80 3.58 4.62
N PRO A 321 9.84 3.64 3.27
CA PRO A 321 11.04 3.22 2.51
C PRO A 321 12.33 3.99 2.85
N LEU A 322 12.23 5.13 3.55
CA LEU A 322 13.38 5.91 4.04
C LEU A 322 13.90 5.45 5.40
N HIS A 323 13.20 4.52 6.04
CA HIS A 323 13.52 4.02 7.36
C HIS A 323 13.87 2.53 7.32
N TYR A 324 14.54 2.06 8.36
CA TYR A 324 15.03 0.69 8.49
C TYR A 324 14.43 -0.05 9.69
N ASP A 325 13.46 0.54 10.37
CA ASP A 325 12.74 -0.11 11.47
C ASP A 325 12.15 -1.46 11.04
N ILE A 326 12.19 -2.43 11.95
CA ILE A 326 11.65 -3.77 11.76
C ILE A 326 10.15 -3.73 12.04
N ARG A 327 9.31 -3.89 11.01
CA ARG A 327 7.86 -3.73 11.14
C ARG A 327 7.22 -4.90 11.86
N ILE A 328 6.42 -4.61 12.88
CA ILE A 328 5.62 -5.59 13.63
C ILE A 328 4.12 -5.41 13.37
N PRO A 329 3.33 -6.49 13.43
CA PRO A 329 1.88 -6.38 13.48
C PRO A 329 1.43 -5.58 14.69
N ASN A 330 0.39 -4.78 14.49
CA ASN A 330 -0.25 -4.01 15.54
C ASN A 330 -1.66 -4.54 15.79
N THR A 331 -1.98 -4.74 17.07
CA THR A 331 -3.32 -5.15 17.52
C THR A 331 -4.15 -3.98 18.05
N VAL A 332 -3.59 -2.77 18.11
CA VAL A 332 -4.34 -1.56 18.51
C VAL A 332 -5.46 -1.33 17.50
N SER A 333 -6.70 -1.28 18.00
CA SER A 333 -7.94 -1.14 17.22
C SER A 333 -8.30 -2.34 16.33
N TRP A 334 -7.60 -3.48 16.45
CA TRP A 334 -8.00 -4.72 15.78
C TRP A 334 -9.35 -5.20 16.33
N THR A 335 -10.24 -5.63 15.44
CA THR A 335 -11.51 -6.26 15.79
C THR A 335 -11.70 -7.55 15.00
N GLU A 336 -12.39 -8.52 15.57
CA GLU A 336 -12.72 -9.79 14.91
C GLU A 336 -13.82 -9.60 13.86
N ASP A 337 -14.86 -8.86 14.22
CA ASP A 337 -15.93 -8.43 13.31
C ASP A 337 -16.55 -7.11 13.82
N ILE A 338 -17.54 -6.59 13.09
CA ILE A 338 -18.36 -5.44 13.50
C ILE A 338 -19.66 -5.96 14.11
N HIS A 339 -19.87 -5.65 15.39
CA HIS A 339 -21.06 -6.05 16.13
C HIS A 339 -21.87 -4.85 16.68
N PRO A 340 -23.21 -4.99 16.80
CA PRO A 340 -24.03 -6.08 16.25
C PRO A 340 -24.00 -6.10 14.71
N GLN A 341 -24.33 -7.24 14.09
CA GLN A 341 -24.19 -7.44 12.63
C GLN A 341 -25.02 -6.44 11.81
N GLU A 342 -26.14 -5.97 12.35
CA GLU A 342 -26.96 -4.90 11.77
C GLU A 342 -26.20 -3.57 11.57
N HIS A 343 -25.09 -3.34 12.27
CA HIS A 343 -24.23 -2.17 12.06
C HIS A 343 -23.24 -2.35 10.89
N ASN A 344 -23.16 -3.54 10.30
CA ASN A 344 -22.37 -3.81 9.10
C ASN A 344 -23.25 -4.40 7.99
N PRO A 345 -24.19 -3.59 7.45
CA PRO A 345 -25.09 -4.05 6.41
C PRO A 345 -24.33 -4.50 5.15
N GLU A 346 -24.98 -5.35 4.36
CA GLU A 346 -24.52 -5.72 3.03
C GLU A 346 -24.45 -4.50 2.11
N TRP A 347 -23.69 -4.59 1.02
CA TRP A 347 -23.41 -3.47 0.12
C TRP A 347 -24.66 -2.72 -0.36
N ASP A 348 -25.69 -3.46 -0.77
CA ASP A 348 -26.91 -2.89 -1.37
C ASP A 348 -27.85 -2.27 -0.33
N ASP A 349 -27.70 -2.60 0.94
CA ASP A 349 -28.50 -2.06 2.06
C ASP A 349 -27.94 -0.73 2.60
N ARG A 350 -26.81 -0.27 2.07
CA ARG A 350 -26.16 0.98 2.45
C ARG A 350 -26.80 2.15 1.70
N ALA A 351 -27.28 3.14 2.46
CA ALA A 351 -28.10 4.22 1.93
C ALA A 351 -27.30 5.41 1.38
N ASP A 352 -26.07 5.65 1.88
CA ASP A 352 -25.29 6.84 1.50
C ASP A 352 -24.18 6.46 0.50
N GLU A 353 -24.22 7.12 -0.65
CA GLU A 353 -23.28 6.91 -1.75
C GLU A 353 -22.16 7.95 -1.80
N ARG A 354 -22.08 8.84 -0.81
CA ARG A 354 -20.93 9.74 -0.65
C ARG A 354 -19.75 8.97 -0.06
N LEU A 355 -18.54 9.43 -0.37
CA LEU A 355 -17.32 8.95 0.27
C LEU A 355 -17.20 9.54 1.67
N SER A 356 -17.15 8.66 2.68
CA SER A 356 -17.15 9.05 4.08
C SER A 356 -15.77 9.02 4.71
N TRP A 357 -15.49 10.02 5.55
CA TRP A 357 -14.37 9.99 6.48
C TRP A 357 -14.69 10.79 7.74
N ARG A 358 -14.33 10.20 8.89
CA ARG A 358 -14.34 10.84 10.20
C ARG A 358 -13.07 10.48 10.94
N GLY A 359 -12.30 11.49 11.31
CA GLY A 359 -11.06 11.34 12.05
C GLY A 359 -10.72 12.60 12.82
N ARG A 360 -9.79 12.51 13.75
CA ARG A 360 -9.24 13.70 14.41
C ARG A 360 -8.11 14.31 13.57
N ASN A 361 -7.68 15.52 13.91
CA ASN A 361 -6.61 16.23 13.19
C ASN A 361 -5.20 15.70 13.49
N THR A 362 -4.99 14.40 13.70
CA THR A 362 -3.62 13.89 13.94
C THR A 362 -2.75 13.93 12.69
N GLY A 363 -1.42 13.89 12.86
CA GLY A 363 -0.47 13.85 11.74
C GLY A 363 0.82 14.61 12.00
N ILE A 364 0.75 15.63 12.86
CA ILE A 364 1.85 16.50 13.27
C ILE A 364 1.41 17.29 14.50
N TRP A 365 2.35 17.88 15.25
CA TRP A 365 2.03 18.91 16.23
C TRP A 365 1.71 20.23 15.52
N HIS A 366 0.53 20.82 15.70
CA HIS A 366 0.03 21.96 14.95
C HIS A 366 0.44 23.26 15.64
N THR A 367 1.20 24.10 14.94
CA THR A 367 1.57 25.44 15.42
C THR A 367 1.47 26.45 14.28
N SER A 368 1.53 27.74 14.61
CA SER A 368 1.65 28.81 13.61
C SER A 368 2.99 28.79 12.86
N GLN A 369 3.98 28.05 13.36
CA GLN A 369 5.36 28.06 12.84
C GLN A 369 5.61 26.97 11.80
N ASN A 370 4.80 25.90 11.76
CA ASN A 370 5.01 24.79 10.85
C ASN A 370 3.92 24.65 9.78
N LYS A 371 4.20 23.79 8.80
CA LYS A 371 3.36 23.57 7.61
C LYS A 371 2.27 22.52 7.82
N TRP A 372 1.66 22.45 9.01
CA TRP A 372 0.67 21.39 9.31
C TRP A 372 -0.52 21.38 8.33
N ARG A 373 -0.89 22.53 7.76
CA ARG A 373 -1.96 22.66 6.75
C ARG A 373 -1.71 21.83 5.50
N ASP A 374 -0.43 21.60 5.18
CA ASP A 374 0.00 20.82 4.03
C ASP A 374 0.04 19.31 4.31
N THR A 375 -0.24 18.88 5.54
CA THR A 375 -0.29 17.46 5.90
C THR A 375 -1.57 16.77 5.42
N GLN A 376 -1.50 15.45 5.35
CA GLN A 376 -2.49 14.56 4.75
C GLN A 376 -3.94 14.79 5.23
N ARG A 377 -4.20 14.95 6.54
CA ARG A 377 -5.59 15.09 7.04
C ARG A 377 -6.19 16.47 6.82
N PRO A 378 -5.52 17.58 7.19
CA PRO A 378 -5.97 18.93 6.85
C PRO A 378 -6.18 19.11 5.35
N ARG A 379 -5.25 18.62 4.51
CA ARG A 379 -5.43 18.66 3.06
C ARG A 379 -6.64 17.86 2.59
N THR A 380 -6.86 16.66 3.14
CA THR A 380 -8.04 15.85 2.81
C THR A 380 -9.32 16.60 3.14
N VAL A 381 -9.46 17.11 4.36
CA VAL A 381 -10.67 17.83 4.79
C VAL A 381 -10.88 19.10 3.96
N THR A 382 -9.83 19.88 3.69
CA THR A 382 -9.92 21.07 2.83
C THR A 382 -10.33 20.70 1.41
N PHE A 383 -9.64 19.73 0.80
CA PHE A 383 -9.87 19.32 -0.59
C PHE A 383 -11.31 18.89 -0.85
N THR A 384 -11.90 18.12 0.07
CA THR A 384 -13.25 17.55 -0.04
C THR A 384 -14.36 18.53 0.34
N ASN A 385 -14.04 19.64 1.03
CA ASN A 385 -15.02 20.65 1.45
C ASN A 385 -14.87 22.00 0.71
N GLN A 386 -13.83 22.15 -0.13
CA GLN A 386 -13.62 23.36 -0.92
C GLN A 386 -14.78 23.60 -1.89
N MET A 387 -15.31 24.83 -1.94
CA MET A 387 -16.48 25.17 -2.77
C MET A 387 -16.13 26.05 -3.97
N ASP A 388 -15.08 26.85 -3.84
CA ASP A 388 -14.55 27.73 -4.88
C ASP A 388 -13.69 26.97 -5.89
N GLY A 389 -13.60 27.52 -7.10
CA GLY A 389 -12.75 26.98 -8.17
C GLY A 389 -13.35 25.77 -8.91
N GLU A 390 -12.54 25.27 -9.85
CA GLU A 390 -12.87 24.14 -10.72
C GLU A 390 -11.83 23.03 -10.57
N VAL A 391 -12.20 21.83 -10.99
CA VAL A 391 -11.31 20.68 -11.06
C VAL A 391 -11.62 19.90 -12.34
N ASP A 392 -10.57 19.45 -13.01
CA ASP A 392 -10.69 18.51 -14.13
C ASP A 392 -11.04 17.13 -13.56
N VAL A 393 -12.08 16.48 -14.07
CA VAL A 393 -12.48 15.13 -13.66
C VAL A 393 -12.64 14.20 -14.85
N LEU A 394 -12.26 12.95 -14.68
CA LEU A 394 -12.43 11.88 -15.64
C LEU A 394 -13.73 11.14 -15.34
N PHE A 395 -14.71 11.24 -16.24
CA PHE A 395 -15.95 10.49 -16.10
C PHE A 395 -15.80 9.10 -16.74
N PRO A 396 -16.44 8.07 -16.17
CA PRO A 396 -16.49 6.76 -16.80
C PRO A 396 -17.30 6.79 -18.10
N SER A 397 -16.84 6.04 -19.10
CA SER A 397 -17.59 5.83 -20.35
C SER A 397 -18.77 4.87 -20.12
N PRO A 398 -19.88 5.00 -20.87
CA PRO A 398 -21.05 4.12 -20.70
C PRO A 398 -20.75 2.65 -20.99
N ASN A 399 -19.88 2.35 -21.96
CA ASN A 399 -19.41 1.00 -22.23
C ASN A 399 -17.93 0.85 -21.87
N ARG A 400 -17.55 -0.34 -21.41
CA ARG A 400 -16.19 -0.68 -21.00
C ARG A 400 -15.13 -0.42 -22.09
N ASP A 401 -15.45 -0.78 -23.32
CA ASP A 401 -14.51 -0.75 -24.45
C ASP A 401 -14.48 0.61 -25.17
N ASP A 402 -15.35 1.54 -24.76
CA ASP A 402 -15.34 2.89 -25.31
C ASP A 402 -14.12 3.66 -24.80
N PRO A 403 -13.53 4.54 -25.62
CA PRO A 403 -12.47 5.43 -25.17
C PRO A 403 -12.92 6.22 -23.94
N VAL A 404 -12.02 6.40 -22.98
CA VAL A 404 -12.29 7.16 -21.76
C VAL A 404 -12.42 8.67 -22.03
N GLY A 405 -11.81 9.13 -23.13
CA GLY A 405 -11.84 10.54 -23.53
C GLY A 405 -10.97 11.43 -22.63
N GLU A 406 -11.16 12.74 -22.79
CA GLU A 406 -10.46 13.76 -22.01
C GLU A 406 -11.22 14.10 -20.72
N SER A 407 -10.53 14.70 -19.76
CA SER A 407 -11.16 15.19 -18.54
C SER A 407 -12.07 16.40 -18.79
N VAL A 408 -13.11 16.51 -17.97
CA VAL A 408 -14.10 17.60 -18.01
C VAL A 408 -13.91 18.53 -16.82
N LYS A 409 -13.88 19.84 -17.06
CA LYS A 409 -13.87 20.84 -15.99
C LYS A 409 -15.21 20.92 -15.27
N MET A 410 -15.16 20.83 -13.96
CA MET A 410 -16.34 20.86 -13.09
C MET A 410 -16.11 21.78 -11.90
N ALA A 411 -17.11 22.60 -11.58
CA ALA A 411 -17.09 23.45 -10.39
C ALA A 411 -17.10 22.60 -9.12
N ARG A 412 -16.19 22.89 -8.18
CA ARG A 412 -16.11 22.18 -6.89
C ARG A 412 -17.38 22.30 -6.07
N SER A 413 -18.05 23.46 -6.14
CA SER A 413 -19.35 23.69 -5.51
C SER A 413 -20.47 22.74 -5.94
N LYS A 414 -20.35 22.11 -7.12
CA LYS A 414 -21.30 21.08 -7.60
C LYS A 414 -20.87 19.68 -7.18
N LEU A 415 -19.57 19.41 -7.17
CA LEU A 415 -19.02 18.08 -6.89
C LEU A 415 -18.95 17.80 -5.40
N ASN A 416 -18.29 18.65 -4.62
CA ASN A 416 -17.90 18.33 -3.25
C ASN A 416 -19.06 17.99 -2.31
N PRO A 417 -20.14 18.80 -2.25
CA PRO A 417 -21.30 18.47 -1.41
C PRO A 417 -22.01 17.17 -1.82
N ALA A 418 -21.92 16.80 -3.10
CA ALA A 418 -22.59 15.63 -3.67
C ALA A 418 -21.73 14.36 -3.58
N LEU A 419 -20.41 14.49 -3.50
CA LEU A 419 -19.46 13.37 -3.49
C LEU A 419 -18.95 13.03 -2.09
N PHE A 420 -18.76 14.02 -1.22
CA PHE A 420 -17.99 13.82 0.01
C PHE A 420 -18.80 14.07 1.27
N ASP A 421 -18.60 13.20 2.25
CA ASP A 421 -18.95 13.42 3.63
C ASP A 421 -17.71 13.23 4.52
N VAL A 422 -16.85 14.24 4.53
CA VAL A 422 -15.53 14.20 5.15
C VAL A 422 -15.38 15.35 6.12
N ALA A 423 -15.10 15.05 7.39
CA ALA A 423 -14.95 16.07 8.42
C ALA A 423 -14.07 15.61 9.57
N PHE A 424 -13.47 16.58 10.27
CA PHE A 424 -12.87 16.32 11.57
C PHE A 424 -13.94 16.03 12.63
N VAL A 425 -13.57 15.30 13.69
CA VAL A 425 -14.48 14.98 14.80
C VAL A 425 -13.98 15.40 16.16
N GLY A 426 -14.94 15.72 17.04
CA GLY A 426 -14.69 16.14 18.41
C GLY A 426 -14.12 17.54 18.44
N SER A 427 -13.03 17.74 19.18
CA SER A 427 -12.28 18.99 19.25
C SER A 427 -10.85 18.81 18.71
N PRO A 428 -10.20 19.91 18.29
CA PRO A 428 -8.79 19.92 17.92
C PRO A 428 -7.89 19.28 19.00
N LEU A 429 -6.79 18.68 18.55
CA LEU A 429 -5.74 18.15 19.42
C LEU A 429 -4.37 18.43 18.82
N GLN A 430 -3.32 18.06 19.56
CA GLN A 430 -1.94 18.16 19.08
C GLN A 430 -1.56 19.62 18.76
N CYS A 431 -2.09 20.59 19.51
CA CYS A 431 -1.81 22.01 19.39
C CYS A 431 -1.64 22.63 20.78
N PRO A 432 -0.93 23.76 20.91
CA PRO A 432 -1.09 24.66 22.04
C PRO A 432 -2.55 25.09 22.19
N GLU A 433 -3.04 25.28 23.41
CA GLU A 433 -4.45 25.58 23.70
C GLU A 433 -5.00 26.77 22.89
N GLU A 434 -4.28 27.89 22.87
CA GLU A 434 -4.64 29.07 22.08
C GLU A 434 -4.77 28.75 20.58
N TYR A 435 -3.83 27.96 20.05
CA TYR A 435 -3.83 27.60 18.63
C TYR A 435 -4.91 26.56 18.29
N CYS A 436 -5.28 25.69 19.24
CA CYS A 436 -6.40 24.78 19.06
C CYS A 436 -7.70 25.55 18.83
N HIS A 437 -7.94 26.68 19.52
CA HIS A 437 -9.11 27.52 19.27
C HIS A 437 -9.10 28.13 17.85
N GLU A 438 -7.94 28.48 17.30
CA GLU A 438 -7.85 28.92 15.90
C GLU A 438 -8.25 27.80 14.94
N ILE A 439 -7.72 26.58 15.13
CA ILE A 439 -8.03 25.41 14.29
C ILE A 439 -9.52 25.04 14.39
N GLU A 440 -10.12 25.19 15.57
CA GLU A 440 -11.55 24.96 15.79
C GLU A 440 -12.41 25.81 14.85
N ASN A 441 -12.01 27.07 14.64
CA ASN A 441 -12.70 28.01 13.75
C ASN A 441 -12.40 27.82 12.25
N MET A 442 -11.39 27.02 11.89
CA MET A 442 -10.99 26.80 10.50
C MET A 442 -11.77 25.69 9.79
N PHE A 443 -12.37 24.77 10.53
CA PHE A 443 -13.00 23.56 9.98
C PHE A 443 -14.39 23.33 10.56
N ASP A 444 -15.24 22.62 9.81
CA ASP A 444 -16.50 22.07 10.34
C ASP A 444 -16.21 20.82 11.17
N TRP A 445 -16.28 20.95 12.50
CA TRP A 445 -16.08 19.86 13.45
C TRP A 445 -17.39 19.12 13.72
N ARG A 446 -17.40 17.81 13.42
CA ARG A 446 -18.59 16.97 13.57
C ARG A 446 -18.52 16.06 14.78
N ARG A 447 -19.65 15.42 15.08
CA ARG A 447 -19.71 14.38 16.11
C ARG A 447 -18.97 13.13 15.64
N TYR A 448 -18.43 12.38 16.60
CA TYR A 448 -17.93 11.04 16.35
C TYR A 448 -19.01 10.19 15.69
N GLN A 449 -18.61 9.39 14.71
CA GLN A 449 -19.48 8.44 14.03
C GLN A 449 -19.30 7.08 14.70
N ASP A 450 -20.40 6.54 15.21
CA ASP A 450 -20.46 5.19 15.77
C ASP A 450 -20.50 4.14 14.65
N THR A 451 -20.47 2.86 15.02
CA THR A 451 -20.48 1.75 14.05
C THR A 451 -21.75 1.76 13.19
N ARG A 452 -22.91 2.07 13.77
CA ARG A 452 -24.18 2.21 13.05
C ARG A 452 -24.13 3.34 12.01
N GLY A 453 -23.63 4.51 12.40
CA GLY A 453 -23.47 5.66 11.51
C GLY A 453 -22.48 5.38 10.39
N ALA A 454 -21.36 4.71 10.69
CA ALA A 454 -20.36 4.29 9.70
C ALA A 454 -20.91 3.25 8.72
N GLY A 455 -21.74 2.34 9.20
CA GLY A 455 -22.40 1.29 8.40
C GLY A 455 -23.32 1.81 7.29
N LYS A 456 -23.70 3.10 7.29
CA LYS A 456 -24.59 3.67 6.27
C LYS A 456 -23.92 3.92 4.92
N PHE A 457 -22.60 4.06 4.88
CA PHE A 457 -21.86 4.52 3.72
C PHE A 457 -21.32 3.35 2.89
N LYS A 458 -21.49 3.42 1.58
CA LYS A 458 -20.90 2.46 0.61
C LYS A 458 -19.39 2.64 0.44
N TYR A 459 -18.93 3.89 0.54
CA TYR A 459 -17.55 4.25 0.23
C TYR A 459 -16.90 4.92 1.44
N VAL A 460 -15.70 4.47 1.81
CA VAL A 460 -14.96 4.99 2.97
C VAL A 460 -13.52 5.30 2.61
N LEU A 461 -13.00 6.39 3.15
CA LEU A 461 -11.60 6.78 2.97
C LEU A 461 -10.76 6.34 4.19
N ASP A 462 -9.54 5.89 3.92
CA ASP A 462 -8.49 5.63 4.88
C ASP A 462 -7.33 6.60 4.64
N VAL A 463 -6.93 7.31 5.69
CA VAL A 463 -5.91 8.37 5.65
C VAL A 463 -5.00 8.21 6.87
N ASP A 464 -3.71 8.29 6.62
CA ASP A 464 -2.66 8.22 7.63
C ASP A 464 -2.89 9.22 8.79
N GLY A 465 -2.45 8.83 9.98
CA GLY A 465 -2.42 9.64 11.19
C GLY A 465 -1.02 10.21 11.42
N ASN A 466 -0.53 10.15 12.66
CA ASN A 466 0.89 10.41 12.93
C ASN A 466 1.75 9.41 12.15
N GLY A 467 1.45 8.12 12.33
CA GLY A 467 1.91 7.01 11.51
C GLY A 467 0.82 6.48 10.57
N TRP A 468 0.81 5.17 10.35
CA TRP A 468 -0.23 4.45 9.63
C TRP A 468 -1.62 4.63 10.26
N SER A 469 -2.67 4.37 9.47
CA SER A 469 -4.05 4.39 9.96
C SER A 469 -4.43 3.08 10.66
N SER A 470 -4.52 3.10 11.99
CA SER A 470 -5.01 1.97 12.79
C SER A 470 -6.48 1.59 12.51
N ARG A 471 -7.23 2.41 11.77
CA ARG A 471 -8.61 2.12 11.37
C ARG A 471 -8.70 1.17 10.19
N PHE A 472 -7.62 1.03 9.40
CA PHE A 472 -7.67 0.35 8.11
C PHE A 472 -8.23 -1.07 8.24
N GLN A 473 -7.77 -1.86 9.21
CA GLN A 473 -8.26 -3.22 9.45
C GLN A 473 -9.78 -3.28 9.67
N ARG A 474 -10.34 -2.39 10.51
CA ARG A 474 -11.79 -2.31 10.74
C ARG A 474 -12.56 -1.85 9.50
N LEU A 475 -11.99 -0.97 8.69
CA LEU A 475 -12.58 -0.55 7.41
C LEU A 475 -12.61 -1.72 6.42
N MET A 476 -11.56 -2.53 6.36
CA MET A 476 -11.52 -3.74 5.52
C MET A 476 -12.54 -4.78 5.96
N ILE A 477 -12.80 -4.92 7.27
CA ILE A 477 -13.88 -5.77 7.79
C ILE A 477 -15.27 -5.25 7.39
N SER A 478 -15.42 -3.94 7.22
CA SER A 478 -16.70 -3.37 6.81
C SER A 478 -17.04 -3.79 5.37
N ASN A 479 -18.32 -4.02 5.09
CA ASN A 479 -18.82 -4.28 3.74
C ASN A 479 -18.83 -3.00 2.85
N ALA A 480 -17.91 -2.06 3.09
CA ALA A 480 -17.74 -0.83 2.33
C ALA A 480 -16.49 -0.90 1.44
N LEU A 481 -16.48 -0.13 0.35
CA LEU A 481 -15.33 0.00 -0.53
C LEU A 481 -14.35 1.00 0.11
N VAL A 482 -13.16 0.51 0.45
CA VAL A 482 -12.10 1.29 1.09
C VAL A 482 -11.19 1.92 0.05
N PHE A 483 -11.07 3.25 0.09
CA PHE A 483 -10.06 4.02 -0.62
C PHE A 483 -8.91 4.31 0.35
N LYS A 484 -7.68 3.94 0.03
CA LYS A 484 -6.53 4.11 0.95
C LYS A 484 -5.49 5.04 0.35
N THR A 485 -5.18 6.11 1.08
CA THR A 485 -4.03 6.99 0.84
C THR A 485 -3.02 6.80 1.96
N THR A 486 -1.80 6.34 1.64
CA THR A 486 -0.75 6.13 2.65
C THR A 486 0.65 6.26 2.07
N ILE A 487 1.64 6.55 2.92
CA ILE A 487 3.08 6.39 2.62
C ILE A 487 3.72 5.21 3.37
N TYR A 488 2.94 4.44 4.13
CA TYR A 488 3.44 3.38 5.01
C TYR A 488 3.11 2.00 4.43
N PRO A 489 4.10 1.29 3.87
CA PRO A 489 4.02 -0.15 3.75
C PRO A 489 3.88 -0.76 5.15
N GLU A 490 2.86 -1.60 5.34
CA GLU A 490 2.59 -2.28 6.60
C GLU A 490 3.01 -3.76 6.50
N TRP A 491 3.01 -4.47 7.63
CA TRP A 491 3.49 -5.87 7.74
C TRP A 491 2.80 -6.87 6.79
N PHE A 492 1.59 -6.56 6.32
CA PHE A 492 0.78 -7.40 5.44
C PHE A 492 0.88 -7.02 3.96
N MET A 493 1.72 -6.04 3.59
CA MET A 493 1.67 -5.41 2.27
C MET A 493 1.94 -6.38 1.10
N ASP A 494 2.73 -7.42 1.33
CA ASP A 494 3.00 -8.53 0.40
C ASP A 494 1.88 -9.59 0.39
N ARG A 495 0.98 -9.57 1.37
CA ARG A 495 -0.16 -10.51 1.52
C ARG A 495 -1.51 -9.92 1.12
N ILE A 496 -1.58 -8.60 0.90
CA ILE A 496 -2.74 -7.89 0.36
C ILE A 496 -2.54 -7.58 -1.13
N GLN A 497 -3.62 -7.27 -1.84
CA GLN A 497 -3.59 -6.91 -3.26
C GLN A 497 -4.45 -5.66 -3.50
N PRO A 498 -3.85 -4.49 -3.83
CA PRO A 498 -4.58 -3.31 -4.30
C PRO A 498 -5.41 -3.65 -5.53
N TRP A 499 -6.55 -2.98 -5.71
CA TRP A 499 -7.59 -3.22 -6.73
C TRP A 499 -8.39 -4.53 -6.57
N VAL A 500 -7.97 -5.46 -5.71
CA VAL A 500 -8.77 -6.65 -5.32
C VAL A 500 -9.44 -6.44 -3.96
N HIS A 501 -8.70 -5.90 -2.99
CA HIS A 501 -9.16 -5.80 -1.59
C HIS A 501 -9.45 -4.35 -1.15
N TYR A 502 -8.86 -3.38 -1.82
CA TYR A 502 -9.08 -1.94 -1.58
C TYR A 502 -8.63 -1.15 -2.81
N VAL A 503 -9.01 0.12 -2.87
CA VAL A 503 -8.66 1.04 -3.95
C VAL A 503 -7.51 1.96 -3.49
N PRO A 504 -6.31 1.88 -4.09
CA PRO A 504 -5.23 2.80 -3.75
C PRO A 504 -5.52 4.20 -4.33
N VAL A 505 -5.20 5.25 -3.56
CA VAL A 505 -5.35 6.66 -3.95
C VAL A 505 -4.03 7.37 -3.68
N GLN A 506 -3.62 8.27 -4.58
CA GLN A 506 -2.38 9.04 -4.43
C GLN A 506 -2.44 9.91 -3.18
N VAL A 507 -1.28 10.07 -2.51
CA VAL A 507 -1.15 10.81 -1.25
C VAL A 507 -1.52 12.29 -1.39
N ASP A 508 -1.41 12.84 -2.59
CA ASP A 508 -1.83 14.21 -2.89
C ASP A 508 -3.29 14.33 -3.34
N LEU A 509 -4.04 13.22 -3.36
CA LEU A 509 -5.44 13.11 -3.75
C LEU A 509 -5.74 13.45 -5.21
N SER A 510 -4.71 13.50 -6.05
CA SER A 510 -4.82 13.92 -7.46
C SER A 510 -5.73 13.02 -8.30
N ASP A 511 -5.87 11.74 -7.93
CA ASP A 511 -6.73 10.75 -8.58
C ASP A 511 -8.01 10.42 -7.80
N LEU A 512 -8.30 11.12 -6.69
CA LEU A 512 -9.44 10.78 -5.82
C LEU A 512 -10.78 11.00 -6.52
N TYR A 513 -10.98 12.13 -7.20
CA TYR A 513 -12.23 12.36 -7.95
C TYR A 513 -12.42 11.32 -9.05
N ASP A 514 -11.40 11.09 -9.85
CA ASP A 514 -11.45 10.23 -11.03
C ASP A 514 -11.74 8.78 -10.62
N THR A 515 -11.04 8.30 -9.59
CA THR A 515 -11.23 6.95 -9.06
C THR A 515 -12.61 6.80 -8.41
N PHE A 516 -13.07 7.80 -7.65
CA PHE A 516 -14.36 7.73 -6.99
C PHE A 516 -15.53 7.79 -7.98
N LEU A 517 -15.47 8.68 -8.97
CA LEU A 517 -16.47 8.81 -10.03
C LEU A 517 -16.57 7.57 -10.90
N PHE A 518 -15.47 6.83 -11.10
CA PHE A 518 -15.54 5.54 -11.79
C PHE A 518 -16.48 4.55 -11.10
N PHE A 519 -16.38 4.40 -9.78
CA PHE A 519 -17.22 3.46 -9.03
C PHE A 519 -18.63 4.00 -8.79
N ARG A 520 -18.75 5.25 -8.34
CA ARG A 520 -20.02 5.88 -7.95
C ARG A 520 -20.83 6.38 -9.15
N GLY A 521 -20.18 6.67 -10.28
CA GLY A 521 -20.77 7.36 -11.42
C GLY A 521 -20.78 8.89 -11.24
N ASP A 522 -21.35 9.57 -12.23
CA ASP A 522 -21.52 11.02 -12.20
C ASP A 522 -22.48 11.50 -11.10
N LEU A 523 -22.84 12.80 -11.09
CA LEU A 523 -23.77 13.37 -10.11
C LEU A 523 -25.16 12.72 -10.10
N LEU A 524 -25.54 12.01 -11.17
CA LEU A 524 -26.78 11.27 -11.33
C LEU A 524 -26.57 9.75 -11.25
N GLY A 525 -25.35 9.28 -10.93
CA GLY A 525 -24.98 7.86 -10.87
C GLY A 525 -24.78 7.19 -12.23
N ARG A 526 -24.73 7.96 -13.33
CA ARG A 526 -24.53 7.41 -14.69
C ARG A 526 -23.09 6.98 -14.88
N GLY A 527 -22.88 5.89 -15.62
CA GLY A 527 -21.56 5.28 -15.85
C GLY A 527 -20.96 4.65 -14.59
N SER A 528 -21.74 4.46 -13.53
CA SER A 528 -21.27 3.83 -12.29
C SER A 528 -20.90 2.36 -12.50
N HIS A 529 -19.98 1.88 -11.67
CA HIS A 529 -19.52 0.49 -11.65
C HIS A 529 -19.80 -0.17 -10.28
N PRO A 530 -21.06 -0.21 -9.83
CA PRO A 530 -21.41 -0.68 -8.49
C PRO A 530 -21.09 -2.17 -8.30
N ASP A 531 -21.11 -2.98 -9.35
CA ASP A 531 -20.76 -4.41 -9.27
C ASP A 531 -19.27 -4.62 -8.97
N GLN A 532 -18.39 -3.81 -9.59
CA GLN A 532 -16.97 -3.85 -9.29
C GLN A 532 -16.69 -3.31 -7.88
N ALA A 533 -17.38 -2.25 -7.48
CA ALA A 533 -17.29 -1.71 -6.11
C ALA A 533 -17.73 -2.74 -5.06
N ARG A 534 -18.87 -3.40 -5.27
CA ARG A 534 -19.40 -4.48 -4.43
C ARG A 534 -18.39 -5.63 -4.31
N LYS A 535 -17.82 -6.07 -5.43
CA LYS A 535 -16.84 -7.17 -5.47
C LYS A 535 -15.61 -6.85 -4.63
N ILE A 536 -15.04 -5.65 -4.77
CA ILE A 536 -13.87 -5.24 -3.99
C ILE A 536 -14.23 -5.14 -2.50
N ALA A 537 -15.38 -4.57 -2.14
CA ALA A 537 -15.82 -4.49 -0.75
C ALA A 537 -16.00 -5.88 -0.10
N GLN A 538 -16.60 -6.84 -0.82
CA GLN A 538 -16.76 -8.22 -0.35
C GLN A 538 -15.41 -8.93 -0.21
N ASN A 539 -14.52 -8.77 -1.18
CA ASN A 539 -13.15 -9.29 -1.11
C ASN A 539 -12.38 -8.68 0.06
N SER A 540 -12.56 -7.39 0.33
CA SER A 540 -11.99 -6.66 1.47
C SER A 540 -12.31 -7.36 2.79
N ARG A 541 -13.61 -7.60 3.03
CA ARG A 541 -14.10 -8.28 4.23
C ARG A 541 -13.61 -9.71 4.31
N LYS A 542 -13.68 -10.45 3.21
CA LYS A 542 -13.18 -11.83 3.16
C LYS A 542 -11.71 -11.88 3.53
N TRP A 543 -10.89 -11.02 2.93
CA TRP A 543 -9.46 -10.98 3.17
C TRP A 543 -9.14 -10.62 4.63
N ALA A 544 -9.80 -9.61 5.20
CA ALA A 544 -9.60 -9.27 6.61
C ALA A 544 -9.93 -10.44 7.56
N LYS A 545 -10.98 -11.22 7.25
CA LYS A 545 -11.40 -12.37 8.07
C LYS A 545 -10.56 -13.63 7.88
N GLU A 546 -9.84 -13.77 6.76
CA GLU A 546 -9.07 -14.97 6.43
C GLU A 546 -7.54 -14.78 6.49
N PHE A 547 -7.04 -13.55 6.37
CA PHE A 547 -5.61 -13.23 6.25
C PHE A 547 -5.10 -12.22 7.31
N TRP A 548 -6.00 -11.57 8.06
CA TRP A 548 -5.68 -10.59 9.10
C TRP A 548 -6.24 -10.99 10.49
N ARG A 549 -6.24 -12.29 10.78
CA ARG A 549 -6.63 -12.81 12.10
C ARG A 549 -5.48 -12.69 13.09
N LYS A 550 -5.75 -12.93 14.38
CA LYS A 550 -4.68 -13.01 15.40
C LYS A 550 -3.68 -14.10 15.07
N GLU A 551 -4.16 -15.22 14.53
CA GLU A 551 -3.34 -16.34 14.09
C GLU A 551 -2.40 -15.94 12.94
N ASP A 552 -2.87 -15.14 11.98
CA ASP A 552 -2.02 -14.65 10.89
C ASP A 552 -0.94 -13.67 11.39
N MET A 553 -1.29 -12.80 12.34
CA MET A 553 -0.34 -11.89 13.01
C MET A 553 0.67 -12.66 13.88
N THR A 554 0.24 -13.71 14.57
CA THR A 554 1.12 -14.60 15.33
C THR A 554 2.04 -15.39 14.40
N ALA A 555 1.56 -15.90 13.25
CA ALA A 555 2.41 -16.60 12.28
C ALA A 555 3.48 -15.69 11.68
N TYR A 556 3.16 -14.41 11.40
CA TYR A 556 4.13 -13.40 10.98
C TYR A 556 5.16 -13.13 12.08
N THR A 557 4.69 -12.88 13.30
CA THR A 557 5.57 -12.61 14.44
C THR A 557 6.46 -13.82 14.74
N PHE A 558 5.93 -15.05 14.66
CA PHE A 558 6.71 -16.27 14.82
C PHE A 558 7.86 -16.31 13.82
N ARG A 559 7.56 -16.13 12.54
CA ARG A 559 8.61 -16.13 11.51
C ARG A 559 9.62 -15.01 11.75
N LEU A 560 9.15 -13.81 12.07
CA LEU A 560 9.99 -12.65 12.32
C LEU A 560 11.00 -12.91 13.45
N PHE A 561 10.58 -13.49 14.58
CA PHE A 561 11.48 -13.73 15.71
C PHE A 561 12.45 -14.89 15.49
N LEU A 562 12.08 -15.92 14.70
CA LEU A 562 13.04 -16.93 14.25
C LEU A 562 14.15 -16.32 13.39
N GLU A 563 13.77 -15.42 12.46
CA GLU A 563 14.72 -14.72 11.59
C GLU A 563 15.58 -13.72 12.35
N TYR A 564 14.96 -12.92 13.22
CA TYR A 564 15.63 -11.92 14.03
C TYR A 564 16.69 -12.55 14.96
N ALA A 565 16.33 -13.59 15.69
CA ALA A 565 17.28 -14.30 16.55
C ALA A 565 18.47 -14.84 15.75
N ARG A 566 18.23 -15.33 14.53
CA ARG A 566 19.28 -15.78 13.62
C ARG A 566 20.17 -14.63 13.15
N VAL A 567 19.61 -13.50 12.72
CA VAL A 567 20.38 -12.30 12.31
C VAL A 567 21.28 -11.81 13.44
N MET A 568 20.78 -11.83 14.67
CA MET A 568 21.51 -11.38 15.84
C MET A 568 22.61 -12.36 16.30
N SER A 569 22.64 -13.59 15.80
CA SER A 569 23.60 -14.61 16.23
C SER A 569 24.97 -14.46 15.55
N PRO A 570 26.10 -14.63 16.26
CA PRO A 570 27.41 -14.79 15.64
C PRO A 570 27.54 -16.11 14.87
N GLU A 571 26.70 -17.09 15.19
CA GLU A 571 26.70 -18.45 14.64
C GLU A 571 25.51 -18.65 13.68
N ARG A 572 25.23 -17.68 12.80
CA ARG A 572 24.04 -17.68 11.91
C ARG A 572 23.84 -18.99 11.15
N ASP A 573 24.93 -19.63 10.71
CA ASP A 573 24.92 -20.87 9.94
C ASP A 573 24.42 -22.09 10.72
N SER A 574 24.66 -22.13 12.04
CA SER A 574 24.18 -23.20 12.92
C SER A 574 22.67 -23.13 13.16
N MET A 575 22.07 -21.97 12.87
CA MET A 575 20.64 -21.68 13.01
C MET A 575 19.86 -21.87 11.71
N ASN A 576 20.37 -22.69 10.78
CA ASN A 576 19.65 -23.09 9.58
C ASN A 576 18.83 -24.36 9.81
N PHE A 577 17.58 -24.35 9.36
CA PHE A 577 16.76 -25.55 9.23
C PHE A 577 17.16 -26.33 7.97
N ARG A 578 17.11 -27.67 8.06
CA ARG A 578 17.43 -28.60 6.98
C ARG A 578 16.40 -29.72 7.00
N ILE A 579 15.95 -30.15 5.83
CA ILE A 579 14.99 -31.25 5.62
C ILE A 579 15.67 -32.57 5.29
#